data_AF-A0A366KUN3-F1
#
_entry.id   AF-A0A366KUN3-F1
#
_cell.length_a   1.000
_cell.length_b   1.000
_cell.length_c   1.000
_cell.angle_alpha   90.00
_cell.angle_beta   90.00
_cell.angle_gamma   90.00
#
_symmetry.space_group_name_H-M   'P 1'
#
loop_
_entity.id
_entity.type
_entity.pdbx_description
1 polymer ?
#
loop_
_entity_poly.entity_id
_entity_poly.type
_entity_poly.pdbx_seq_one_letter_code
_entity_poly.pdbx_strand_id
1 'polypeptide(L)'
;MKKLTIYILSFIIIGLAACKTKTTINQDEASEVITDYLKANPEYKTTRFKFGEMKFNSTNDMFELGKYKSLASKGLVTLNLKEAKKKFLSKDSSFVYQITLTDKASSLVLKQDGDRATVKVVEYVLSDEKPVDFAQVNSSTAKVTVSLKMNTTDFEPFDKEANKNSNFITKTYKLKLSKDEGWKVQR
;
A
#
# COMPACT_ATOMS: atom_id res chain seq x y z
N MET A 1 -65.34 -28.54 21.94
CA MET A 1 -65.77 -27.30 22.63
C MET A 1 -64.61 -26.78 23.49
N LYS A 2 -64.14 -25.55 23.22
CA LYS A 2 -63.32 -24.65 24.07
C LYS A 2 -61.99 -25.26 24.60
N LYS A 3 -60.83 -24.63 24.43
CA LYS A 3 -60.52 -23.28 24.94
C LYS A 3 -59.37 -22.63 24.16
N LEU A 4 -59.57 -21.34 23.92
CA LEU A 4 -58.56 -20.32 23.65
C LEU A 4 -57.55 -20.26 24.80
N THR A 5 -56.26 -20.23 24.49
CA THR A 5 -55.28 -19.58 25.37
C THR A 5 -54.20 -18.93 24.52
N ILE A 6 -54.28 -17.61 24.43
CA ILE A 6 -53.23 -16.71 23.94
C ILE A 6 -52.15 -16.65 25.02
N TYR A 7 -50.90 -16.90 24.66
CA TYR A 7 -49.75 -16.44 25.44
C TYR A 7 -48.82 -15.66 24.50
N ILE A 8 -48.88 -14.34 24.66
CA ILE A 8 -47.86 -13.41 24.22
C ILE A 8 -46.71 -13.56 25.20
N LEU A 9 -45.55 -14.02 24.74
CA LEU A 9 -44.28 -13.75 25.43
C LEU A 9 -43.25 -13.29 24.41
N SER A 10 -43.22 -11.97 24.27
CA SER A 10 -42.09 -11.20 23.78
C SER A 10 -40.79 -11.70 24.42
N PHE A 11 -39.88 -12.25 23.61
CA PHE A 11 -38.47 -12.34 23.97
C PHE A 11 -37.73 -11.31 23.10
N ILE A 12 -37.71 -10.08 23.61
CA ILE A 12 -36.76 -9.05 23.20
C ILE A 12 -35.37 -9.55 23.62
N ILE A 13 -34.62 -10.11 22.69
CA ILE A 13 -33.17 -10.26 22.85
C ILE A 13 -32.58 -8.90 22.49
N ILE A 14 -32.56 -7.98 23.46
CA ILE A 14 -31.55 -6.91 23.46
C ILE A 14 -30.23 -7.63 23.73
N GLY A 15 -29.56 -8.02 22.65
CA GLY A 15 -28.14 -8.35 22.71
C GLY A 15 -27.43 -7.12 23.23
N LEU A 16 -27.01 -7.19 24.49
CA LEU A 16 -26.17 -6.21 25.16
C LEU A 16 -25.04 -5.82 24.20
N ALA A 17 -25.10 -4.60 23.68
CA ALA A 17 -23.92 -3.92 23.21
C ALA A 17 -23.01 -3.79 24.42
N ALA A 18 -22.09 -4.73 24.59
CA ALA A 18 -21.00 -4.59 25.54
C ALA A 18 -20.30 -3.28 25.19
N CYS A 19 -20.45 -2.26 26.03
CA CYS A 19 -19.59 -1.08 26.00
C CYS A 19 -18.16 -1.59 25.99
N LYS A 20 -17.47 -1.49 24.84
CA LYS A 20 -16.05 -1.80 24.70
C LYS A 20 -15.18 -0.71 25.36
N THR A 21 -15.61 -0.17 26.50
CA THR A 21 -14.93 0.89 27.24
C THR A 21 -13.92 0.32 28.24
N LYS A 22 -13.19 -0.73 27.84
CA LYS A 22 -12.03 -1.20 28.60
C LYS A 22 -10.90 -0.18 28.39
N THR A 23 -10.55 0.54 29.44
CA THR A 23 -9.54 1.61 29.43
C THR A 23 -8.11 1.10 29.48
N THR A 24 -7.92 -0.21 29.66
CA THR A 24 -6.64 -0.90 29.56
C THR A 24 -6.58 -1.69 28.27
N ILE A 25 -5.40 -1.70 27.64
CA ILE A 25 -5.12 -2.49 26.46
C ILE A 25 -3.80 -3.21 26.67
N ASN A 26 -3.74 -4.49 26.31
CA ASN A 26 -2.50 -5.26 26.34
C ASN A 26 -1.85 -5.35 24.96
N GLN A 27 -0.66 -5.94 24.89
CA GLN A 27 0.11 -6.06 23.66
C GLN A 27 -0.62 -6.88 22.58
N ASP A 28 -1.29 -7.98 22.94
CA ASP A 28 -1.99 -8.84 21.97
C ASP A 28 -3.23 -8.12 21.39
N GLU A 29 -4.04 -7.47 22.24
CA GLU A 29 -5.17 -6.64 21.82
C GLU A 29 -4.70 -5.48 20.90
N ALA A 30 -3.58 -4.84 21.22
CA ALA A 30 -3.01 -3.77 20.40
C ALA A 30 -2.50 -4.29 19.04
N SER A 31 -2.00 -5.53 19.01
CA SER A 31 -1.53 -6.21 17.80
C SER A 31 -2.67 -6.49 16.83
N GLU A 32 -3.79 -6.98 17.36
CA GLU A 32 -5.01 -7.24 16.57
C GLU A 32 -5.53 -5.94 15.96
N VAL A 33 -5.66 -4.88 16.77
CA VAL A 33 -6.10 -3.55 16.30
C VAL A 33 -5.24 -3.01 15.15
N ILE A 34 -3.92 -3.19 15.22
CA ILE A 34 -3.01 -2.72 14.16
C ILE A 34 -3.04 -3.62 12.94
N THR A 35 -3.11 -4.93 13.15
CA THR A 35 -3.21 -5.90 12.05
C THR A 35 -4.47 -5.63 11.22
N ASP A 36 -5.61 -5.43 11.88
CA ASP A 36 -6.87 -5.11 11.21
C ASP A 36 -6.82 -3.74 10.53
N TYR A 37 -6.21 -2.75 11.19
CA TYR A 37 -6.01 -1.44 10.59
C TYR A 37 -5.17 -1.52 9.31
N LEU A 38 -4.04 -2.24 9.32
CA LEU A 38 -3.14 -2.35 8.17
C LEU A 38 -3.72 -3.21 7.04
N LYS A 39 -4.55 -4.21 7.35
CA LYS A 39 -5.33 -4.94 6.34
C LYS A 39 -6.33 -4.02 5.63
N ALA A 40 -7.02 -3.16 6.38
CA ALA A 40 -7.99 -2.22 5.83
C ALA A 40 -7.34 -0.97 5.20
N ASN A 41 -6.14 -0.60 5.63
CA ASN A 41 -5.40 0.57 5.18
C ASN A 41 -3.94 0.17 4.86
N PRO A 42 -3.73 -0.57 3.75
CA PRO A 42 -2.38 -1.00 3.38
C PRO A 42 -1.45 0.19 3.16
N GLU A 43 -0.20 0.03 3.57
CA GLU A 43 0.82 1.06 3.40
C GLU A 43 1.71 0.79 2.18
N TYR A 44 1.99 1.85 1.44
CA TYR A 44 2.81 1.79 0.24
C TYR A 44 3.81 2.94 0.19
N LYS A 45 5.00 2.67 -0.33
CA LYS A 45 5.85 3.73 -0.88
C LYS A 45 5.46 3.92 -2.34
N THR A 46 5.41 5.17 -2.78
CA THR A 46 5.02 5.52 -4.14
C THR A 46 6.07 6.36 -4.83
N THR A 47 6.15 6.27 -6.15
CA THR A 47 6.92 7.21 -6.98
C THR A 47 6.06 7.75 -8.12
N ARG A 48 6.56 8.80 -8.78
CA ARG A 48 6.00 9.29 -10.04
C ARG A 48 6.63 8.52 -11.20
N PHE A 49 5.79 7.81 -11.93
CA PHE A 49 6.13 7.11 -13.16
C PHE A 49 5.71 7.95 -14.37
N LYS A 50 6.59 8.07 -15.37
CA LYS A 50 6.28 8.76 -16.62
C LYS A 50 5.92 7.75 -17.71
N PHE A 51 4.96 8.09 -18.54
CA PHE A 51 4.61 7.32 -19.73
C PHE A 51 4.11 8.27 -20.84
N GLY A 52 3.67 7.73 -21.96
CA GLY A 52 3.34 8.50 -23.15
C GLY A 52 4.49 8.50 -24.16
N GLU A 53 4.55 9.53 -25.00
CA GLU A 53 5.63 9.66 -25.98
C GLU A 53 6.93 10.09 -25.29
N MET A 54 7.98 9.28 -25.43
CA MET A 54 9.26 9.51 -24.79
C MET A 54 10.41 9.29 -25.76
N LYS A 55 11.34 10.24 -25.76
CA LYS A 55 12.59 10.19 -26.53
C LYS A 55 13.75 9.80 -25.64
N PHE A 56 14.56 8.86 -26.12
CA PHE A 56 15.77 8.39 -25.47
C PHE A 56 16.94 8.61 -26.42
N ASN A 57 17.94 9.40 -26.03
CA ASN A 57 19.07 9.76 -26.92
C ASN A 57 20.45 9.81 -26.24
N SER A 58 20.51 9.72 -24.92
CA SER A 58 21.75 9.68 -24.15
C SER A 58 22.03 8.28 -23.58
N THR A 59 23.25 8.05 -23.08
CA THR A 59 23.61 6.82 -22.38
C THR A 59 22.71 6.55 -21.17
N ASN A 60 22.39 7.59 -20.39
CA ASN A 60 21.49 7.49 -19.24
C ASN A 60 20.06 7.15 -19.68
N ASP A 61 19.61 7.71 -20.80
CA ASP A 61 18.31 7.37 -21.37
C ASP A 61 18.27 5.92 -21.85
N MET A 62 19.38 5.38 -22.36
CA MET A 62 19.43 3.97 -22.74
C MET A 62 19.31 3.04 -21.52
N PHE A 63 19.91 3.43 -20.38
CA PHE A 63 19.71 2.72 -19.12
C PHE A 63 18.25 2.81 -18.64
N GLU A 64 17.66 4.00 -18.71
CA GLU A 64 16.26 4.22 -18.36
C GLU A 64 15.31 3.42 -19.26
N LEU A 65 15.54 3.41 -20.59
CA LEU A 65 14.81 2.58 -21.55
C LEU A 65 14.90 1.10 -21.20
N GLY A 66 16.03 0.65 -20.66
CA GLY A 66 16.20 -0.71 -20.12
C GLY A 66 15.18 -1.05 -19.04
N LYS A 67 14.88 -0.12 -18.13
CA LYS A 67 13.84 -0.30 -17.10
C LYS A 67 12.45 -0.45 -17.72
N TYR A 68 12.10 0.39 -18.69
CA TYR A 68 10.83 0.27 -19.40
C TYR A 68 10.71 -1.05 -20.17
N LYS A 69 11.80 -1.53 -20.79
CA LYS A 69 11.82 -2.83 -21.46
C LYS A 69 11.57 -3.99 -20.49
N SER A 70 12.11 -3.89 -19.27
CA SER A 70 11.84 -4.85 -18.19
C SER A 70 10.37 -4.85 -17.76
N LEU A 71 9.74 -3.67 -17.65
CA LEU A 71 8.29 -3.59 -17.42
C LEU A 71 7.49 -4.19 -18.58
N ALA A 72 7.94 -3.96 -19.82
CA ALA A 72 7.28 -4.47 -21.02
C ALA A 72 7.36 -5.99 -21.13
N SER A 73 8.50 -6.60 -20.82
CA SER A 73 8.63 -8.07 -20.81
C SER A 73 7.74 -8.74 -19.76
N LYS A 74 7.42 -8.03 -18.68
CA LYS A 74 6.45 -8.45 -17.65
C LYS A 74 4.99 -8.14 -18.04
N GLY A 75 4.79 -7.46 -19.16
CA GLY A 75 3.47 -7.07 -19.67
C GLY A 75 2.80 -5.98 -18.84
N LEU A 76 3.57 -5.16 -18.10
CA LEU A 76 3.03 -4.03 -17.32
C LEU A 76 2.88 -2.77 -18.15
N VAL A 77 3.72 -2.59 -19.17
CA VAL A 77 3.64 -1.52 -20.15
C VAL A 77 3.76 -2.07 -21.57
N THR A 78 3.23 -1.36 -22.55
CA THR A 78 3.56 -1.58 -23.96
C THR A 78 4.61 -0.56 -24.40
N LEU A 79 5.58 -0.99 -25.21
CA LEU A 79 6.57 -0.13 -25.85
C LEU A 79 6.39 -0.16 -27.36
N ASN A 80 5.77 0.88 -27.92
CA ASN A 80 5.59 1.01 -29.35
C ASN A 80 6.62 1.99 -29.92
N LEU A 81 7.57 1.48 -30.71
CA LEU A 81 8.57 2.32 -31.36
C LEU A 81 7.90 3.22 -32.41
N LYS A 82 8.06 4.53 -32.28
CA LYS A 82 7.55 5.53 -33.22
C LYS A 82 8.63 5.98 -34.20
N GLU A 83 9.83 6.25 -33.70
CA GLU A 83 10.95 6.69 -34.50
C GLU A 83 12.26 6.06 -34.00
N ALA A 84 13.12 5.62 -34.92
CA ALA A 84 14.46 5.17 -34.61
C ALA A 84 15.48 5.79 -35.55
N LYS A 85 16.31 6.67 -35.02
CA LYS A 85 17.46 7.25 -35.72
C LYS A 85 18.74 6.62 -35.18
N LYS A 86 19.17 5.55 -35.84
CA LYS A 86 20.49 4.93 -35.58
C LYS A 86 21.53 5.65 -36.44
N LYS A 87 22.47 6.37 -35.81
CA LYS A 87 23.67 6.81 -36.52
C LYS A 87 24.68 5.67 -36.47
N PHE A 88 24.94 5.05 -37.61
CA PHE A 88 25.98 4.03 -37.75
C PHE A 88 27.31 4.64 -37.25
N LEU A 89 27.92 4.02 -36.22
CA LEU A 89 29.16 4.45 -35.54
C LEU A 89 29.09 5.66 -34.57
N SER A 90 27.93 6.28 -34.32
CA SER A 90 27.83 7.39 -33.34
C SER A 90 27.06 7.00 -32.07
N LYS A 91 27.50 7.54 -30.92
CA LYS A 91 26.82 7.41 -29.62
C LYS A 91 25.48 8.16 -29.55
N ASP A 92 25.09 8.90 -30.60
CA ASP A 92 23.91 9.76 -30.63
C ASP A 92 22.67 9.06 -31.23
N SER A 93 22.58 7.75 -31.06
CA SER A 93 21.37 7.02 -31.49
C SER A 93 20.17 7.51 -30.70
N SER A 94 19.06 7.78 -31.39
CA SER A 94 17.83 8.29 -30.77
C SER A 94 16.64 7.42 -31.09
N PHE A 95 15.83 7.13 -30.06
CA PHE A 95 14.61 6.34 -30.17
C PHE A 95 13.44 7.08 -29.54
N VAL A 96 12.31 7.14 -30.22
CA VAL A 96 11.05 7.66 -29.71
C VAL A 96 10.08 6.50 -29.55
N TYR A 97 9.57 6.31 -28.34
CA TYR A 97 8.58 5.27 -28.02
C TYR A 97 7.29 5.91 -27.51
N GLN A 98 6.15 5.35 -27.90
CA GLN A 98 4.89 5.51 -27.19
C GLN A 98 4.80 4.43 -26.11
N ILE A 99 4.87 4.84 -24.85
CA ILE A 99 4.78 3.97 -23.67
C ILE A 99 3.36 4.06 -23.11
N THR A 100 2.71 2.91 -22.90
CA THR A 100 1.34 2.87 -22.36
C THR A 100 1.25 1.87 -21.22
N LEU A 101 0.59 2.25 -20.12
CA LEU A 101 0.28 1.33 -19.02
C LEU A 101 -0.77 0.31 -19.50
N THR A 102 -0.56 -0.95 -19.16
CA THR A 102 -1.52 -2.03 -19.45
C THR A 102 -2.48 -2.24 -18.28
N ASP A 103 -3.56 -2.98 -18.52
CA ASP A 103 -4.50 -3.39 -17.47
C ASP A 103 -3.82 -4.19 -16.35
N LYS A 104 -2.76 -4.95 -16.66
CA LYS A 104 -1.99 -5.72 -15.68
C LYS A 104 -1.30 -4.83 -14.64
N ALA A 105 -0.98 -3.58 -15.00
CA ALA A 105 -0.37 -2.63 -14.08
C ALA A 105 -1.39 -1.94 -13.15
N SER A 106 -2.69 -2.10 -13.37
CA SER A 106 -3.75 -1.38 -12.64
C SER A 106 -3.64 -1.51 -11.11
N SER A 107 -3.32 -2.69 -10.58
CA SER A 107 -3.18 -2.93 -9.13
C SER A 107 -2.00 -2.19 -8.48
N LEU A 108 -1.05 -1.73 -9.30
CA LEU A 108 0.14 -1.00 -8.88
C LEU A 108 0.03 0.51 -9.16
N VAL A 109 -0.99 0.96 -9.88
CA VAL A 109 -1.22 2.36 -10.24
C VAL A 109 -2.30 2.93 -9.32
N LEU A 110 -1.96 3.98 -8.56
CA LEU A 110 -2.90 4.63 -7.63
C LEU A 110 -3.63 5.81 -8.26
N LYS A 111 -2.96 6.52 -9.17
CA LYS A 111 -3.49 7.71 -9.83
C LYS A 111 -2.82 7.89 -11.19
N GLN A 112 -3.56 8.40 -12.17
CA GLN A 112 -3.05 8.80 -13.48
C GLN A 112 -3.39 10.28 -13.73
N ASP A 113 -2.41 11.03 -14.23
CA ASP A 113 -2.50 12.46 -14.53
C ASP A 113 -1.72 12.71 -15.84
N GLY A 114 -2.40 12.69 -16.99
CA GLY A 114 -1.78 12.98 -18.29
C GLY A 114 -0.66 12.00 -18.65
N ASP A 115 0.58 12.51 -18.73
CA ASP A 115 1.81 11.76 -19.06
C ASP A 115 2.41 11.02 -17.84
N ARG A 116 1.72 11.01 -16.69
CA ARG A 116 2.26 10.55 -15.40
C ARG A 116 1.28 9.69 -14.63
N ALA A 117 1.85 8.79 -13.84
CA ALA A 117 1.11 7.99 -12.87
C ALA A 117 1.82 7.99 -11.52
N THR A 118 1.04 7.94 -10.44
CA THR A 118 1.54 7.58 -9.11
C THR A 118 1.47 6.06 -9.00
N VAL A 119 2.62 5.41 -8.90
CA VAL A 119 2.72 3.96 -8.82
C VAL A 119 3.28 3.53 -7.47
N LYS A 120 2.84 2.38 -6.98
CA LYS A 120 3.46 1.70 -5.84
C LYS A 120 4.84 1.22 -6.26
N VAL A 121 5.84 1.46 -5.42
CA VAL A 121 7.20 0.95 -5.58
C VAL A 121 7.56 -0.06 -4.51
N VAL A 122 6.98 0.07 -3.32
CA VAL A 122 7.10 -0.86 -2.20
C VAL A 122 5.73 -1.02 -1.55
N GLU A 123 5.36 -2.26 -1.24
CA GLU A 123 4.24 -2.60 -0.36
C GLU A 123 4.80 -2.98 1.01
N TYR A 124 4.33 -2.30 2.05
CA TYR A 124 4.77 -2.55 3.42
C TYR A 124 3.83 -3.58 4.06
N VAL A 125 4.39 -4.72 4.44
CA VAL A 125 3.65 -5.84 5.04
C VAL A 125 4.16 -6.05 6.45
N LEU A 126 3.24 -6.30 7.39
CA LEU A 126 3.60 -6.59 8.77
C LEU A 126 4.57 -7.79 8.82
N SER A 127 5.75 -7.60 9.41
CA SER A 127 6.79 -8.65 9.46
C SER A 127 6.43 -9.76 10.45
N ASP A 128 5.85 -9.38 11.58
CA ASP A 128 5.47 -10.25 12.70
C ASP A 128 4.11 -9.79 13.24
N GLU A 129 3.28 -10.73 13.66
CA GLU A 129 1.97 -10.40 14.24
C GLU A 129 2.11 -9.62 15.56
N LYS A 130 3.24 -9.78 16.28
CA LYS A 130 3.52 -9.05 17.51
C LYS A 130 4.30 -7.75 17.24
N PRO A 131 4.03 -6.67 17.99
CA PRO A 131 4.71 -5.41 17.80
C PRO A 131 6.11 -5.48 18.41
N VAL A 132 7.02 -4.71 17.83
CA VAL A 132 8.39 -4.54 18.30
C VAL A 132 8.43 -3.83 19.65
N ASP A 133 7.49 -2.90 19.87
CA ASP A 133 7.33 -2.19 21.14
C ASP A 133 5.86 -1.82 21.37
N PHE A 134 5.43 -1.81 22.64
CA PHE A 134 4.09 -1.45 23.06
C PHE A 134 4.14 -0.68 24.38
N ALA A 135 3.51 0.49 24.39
CA ALA A 135 3.38 1.30 25.59
C ALA A 135 1.98 1.92 25.68
N GLN A 136 1.23 1.54 26.72
CA GLN A 136 0.05 2.31 27.10
C GLN A 136 0.50 3.62 27.77
N VAL A 137 0.21 4.75 27.11
CA VAL A 137 0.65 6.07 27.59
C VAL A 137 -0.29 6.60 28.68
N ASN A 138 -1.59 6.35 28.52
CA ASN A 138 -2.61 6.63 29.54
C ASN A 138 -3.87 5.77 29.28
N SER A 139 -4.92 5.98 30.06
CA SER A 139 -6.20 5.25 29.97
C SER A 139 -6.96 5.39 28.64
N SER A 140 -6.51 6.28 27.75
CA SER A 140 -7.18 6.57 26.47
C SER A 140 -6.25 6.54 25.26
N THR A 141 -4.94 6.37 25.46
CA THR A 141 -3.94 6.36 24.39
C THR A 141 -2.85 5.34 24.62
N ALA A 142 -2.43 4.68 23.55
CA ALA A 142 -1.29 3.78 23.53
C ALA A 142 -0.43 4.06 22.29
N LYS A 143 0.83 3.66 22.34
CA LYS A 143 1.76 3.68 21.22
C LYS A 143 2.19 2.25 20.95
N VAL A 144 2.28 1.92 19.67
CA VAL A 144 2.68 0.59 19.24
C VAL A 144 3.62 0.75 18.08
N THR A 145 4.80 0.16 18.18
CA THR A 145 5.78 0.16 17.11
C THR A 145 5.81 -1.21 16.48
N VAL A 146 5.64 -1.27 15.18
CA VAL A 146 5.69 -2.52 14.41
C VAL A 146 6.85 -2.48 13.42
N SER A 147 7.31 -3.66 13.03
CA SER A 147 8.22 -3.86 11.90
C SER A 147 7.39 -4.15 10.66
N LEU A 148 7.64 -3.40 9.59
CA LEU A 148 7.02 -3.59 8.29
C LEU A 148 8.07 -3.99 7.27
N LYS A 149 7.94 -5.21 6.76
CA LYS A 149 8.77 -5.75 5.67
C LYS A 149 8.46 -5.01 4.38
N MET A 150 9.52 -4.71 3.64
CA MET A 150 9.45 -4.08 2.33
C MET A 150 9.32 -5.14 1.25
N ASN A 151 8.17 -5.19 0.58
CA ASN A 151 7.99 -5.99 -0.62
C ASN A 151 8.07 -5.06 -1.84
N THR A 152 9.20 -5.10 -2.56
CA THR A 152 9.41 -4.25 -3.74
C THR A 152 8.54 -4.70 -4.90
N THR A 153 8.06 -3.75 -5.68
CA THR A 153 7.26 -3.99 -6.88
C THR A 153 8.13 -3.87 -8.13
N ASP A 154 7.55 -4.20 -9.29
CA ASP A 154 8.22 -4.03 -10.58
C ASP A 154 8.56 -2.57 -10.92
N PHE A 155 7.93 -1.59 -10.26
CA PHE A 155 8.23 -0.16 -10.42
C PHE A 155 9.35 0.36 -9.51
N GLU A 156 9.90 -0.46 -8.59
CA GLU A 156 11.01 -0.06 -7.71
C GLU A 156 12.21 0.58 -8.45
N PRO A 157 12.62 0.13 -9.65
CA PRO A 157 13.72 0.77 -10.39
C PRO A 157 13.50 2.25 -10.75
N PHE A 158 12.27 2.77 -10.61
CA PHE A 158 11.90 4.17 -10.82
C PHE A 158 11.85 4.98 -9.51
N ASP A 159 12.09 4.35 -8.36
CA ASP A 159 12.27 5.01 -7.08
C ASP A 159 13.70 5.56 -6.96
N LYS A 160 13.83 6.89 -7.05
CA LYS A 160 15.12 7.57 -6.92
C LYS A 160 15.63 7.57 -5.49
N GLU A 161 14.75 7.35 -4.52
CA GLU A 161 15.03 7.36 -3.09
C GLU A 161 14.99 5.95 -2.51
N ALA A 162 15.19 4.92 -3.35
CA ALA A 162 15.19 3.53 -2.92
C ALA A 162 16.23 3.34 -1.80
N ASN A 163 15.76 2.99 -0.59
CA ASN A 163 16.64 2.66 0.52
C ASN A 163 17.14 1.22 0.32
N LYS A 164 18.41 1.08 -0.08
CA LYS A 164 19.03 -0.23 -0.35
C LYS A 164 19.67 -0.86 0.88
N ASN A 165 19.66 -0.17 2.02
CA ASN A 165 20.38 -0.60 3.22
C ASN A 165 19.50 -1.33 4.24
N SER A 166 18.19 -1.45 3.98
CA SER A 166 17.26 -2.18 4.82
C SER A 166 16.17 -2.85 3.98
N ASN A 167 15.67 -3.98 4.46
CA ASN A 167 14.52 -4.69 3.91
C ASN A 167 13.24 -4.55 4.77
N PHE A 168 13.29 -3.72 5.82
CA PHE A 168 12.15 -3.38 6.66
C PHE A 168 12.23 -1.93 7.14
N ILE A 169 11.10 -1.41 7.61
CA ILE A 169 11.01 -0.15 8.36
C ILE A 169 10.34 -0.42 9.71
N THR A 170 10.63 0.42 10.70
CA THR A 170 9.83 0.47 11.93
C THR A 170 8.89 1.66 11.88
N LYS A 171 7.64 1.47 12.30
CA LYS A 171 6.66 2.54 12.34
C LYS A 171 5.84 2.48 13.62
N THR A 172 5.68 3.63 14.25
CA THR A 172 4.88 3.78 15.47
C THR A 172 3.49 4.31 15.13
N TYR A 173 2.47 3.55 15.53
CA TYR A 173 1.08 3.94 15.46
C TYR A 173 0.59 4.37 16.84
N LYS A 174 -0.23 5.40 16.86
CA LYS A 174 -0.91 5.84 18.08
C LYS A 174 -2.31 5.26 18.10
N LEU A 175 -2.65 4.52 19.15
CA LEU A 175 -4.00 4.05 19.39
C LEU A 175 -4.74 5.03 20.31
N LYS A 176 -6.03 5.22 20.06
CA LYS A 176 -6.93 6.03 20.89
C LYS A 176 -8.21 5.24 21.20
N LEU A 177 -8.64 5.28 22.45
CA LEU A 177 -9.89 4.68 22.87
C LEU A 177 -11.07 5.53 22.37
N SER A 178 -11.93 4.92 21.56
CA SER A 178 -13.23 5.43 21.13
C SER A 178 -14.33 4.89 22.05
N LYS A 179 -15.32 5.71 22.40
CA LYS A 179 -16.46 5.27 23.23
C LYS A 179 -17.32 4.23 22.52
N ASP A 180 -17.43 4.34 21.19
CA ASP A 180 -18.36 3.53 20.40
C ASP A 180 -17.68 2.31 19.78
N GLU A 181 -16.41 2.43 19.40
CA GLU A 181 -15.69 1.42 18.60
C GLU A 181 -14.58 0.69 19.39
N GLY A 182 -14.26 1.14 20.61
CA GLY A 182 -13.10 0.68 21.36
C GLY A 182 -11.79 1.28 20.85
N TRP A 183 -10.67 0.58 21.05
CA TRP A 183 -9.35 1.05 20.64
C TRP A 183 -9.18 1.05 19.12
N LYS A 184 -8.69 2.16 18.56
CA LYS A 184 -8.41 2.29 17.13
C LYS A 184 -7.16 3.12 16.86
N VAL A 185 -6.56 2.92 15.68
CA VAL A 185 -5.46 3.77 15.21
C VAL A 185 -5.97 5.19 14.99
N GLN A 186 -5.29 6.16 15.62
CA GLN A 186 -5.49 7.57 15.41
C GLN A 186 -4.84 7.97 14.07
N ARG A 187 -5.66 8.40 13.12
CA ARG A 187 -5.20 9.02 11.86
C ARG A 187 -4.66 10.42 12.11
#